data_AF-A0A3B9AH13-F1
#
_entry.id   AF-A0A3B9AH13-F1
#
_cell.length_a   1.000
_cell.length_b   1.000
_cell.length_c   1.000
_cell.angle_alpha   90.00
_cell.angle_beta   90.00
_cell.angle_gamma   90.00
#
_symmetry.space_group_name_H-M   'P 1'
#
loop_
_entity.id
_entity.type
_entity.pdbx_description
1 polymer ?
#
loop_
_entity_poly.entity_id
_entity_poly.type
_entity_poly.pdbx_seq_one_letter_code
_entity_poly.pdbx_strand_id
1 'polypeptide(L)' 'MYDEVEQTLSIERKSAAGAIDREIILHGHPRPLTLELMEFLRCVEDRQPPLSDGRDALKVIELIETAMASDAA' A
#
# COMPACT_ATOMS: atom_id res chain seq x y z
N MET A 1 4.63 0.31 9.42
CA MET A 1 3.21 0.62 9.57
C MET A 1 2.81 1.65 8.53
N TYR A 2 1.69 1.40 7.84
CA TYR A 2 1.13 2.30 6.84
C TYR A 2 -0.02 3.10 7.44
N ASP A 3 -0.02 4.42 7.24
CA ASP A 3 -1.08 5.35 7.60
C ASP A 3 -1.80 5.80 6.32
N GLU A 4 -3.06 5.40 6.18
CA GLU A 4 -3.89 5.66 5.00
C GLU A 4 -4.34 7.13 4.91
N VAL A 5 -4.49 7.84 6.03
CA VAL A 5 -4.96 9.24 6.01
C VAL A 5 -3.80 10.15 5.61
N GLU A 6 -2.65 9.95 6.24
CA GLU A 6 -1.44 10.72 5.97
C GLU A 6 -0.68 10.21 4.73
N GLN A 7 -1.09 9.06 4.21
CA GLN A 7 -0.43 8.39 3.08
C GLN A 7 1.07 8.17 3.39
N THR A 8 1.40 7.69 4.59
CA THR A 8 2.80 7.46 4.98
C THR A 8 3.09 6.01 5.29
N LEU A 9 4.25 5.53 4.85
CA LEU A 9 4.79 4.24 5.29
C LEU A 9 5.94 4.52 6.25
N SER A 10 5.82 3.98 7.46
CA SER A 10 6.86 4.01 8.48
C SER A 10 7.41 2.63 8.76
N ILE A 11 8.65 2.54 9.23
CA ILE A 11 9.21 1.33 9.82
C ILE A 11 9.47 1.60 11.29
N GLU A 12 9.24 0.59 12.12
CA GLU A 12 9.63 0.62 13.52
C GLU A 12 10.93 -0.16 13.69
N ARG A 13 11.91 0.47 14.31
CA ARG A 13 13.17 -0.16 14.68
C ARG A 13 13.25 -0.23 16.20
N LYS A 14 13.34 -1.46 16.71
CA LYS A 14 13.60 -1.70 18.12
C LYS A 14 15.10 -1.73 18.35
N SER A 15 15.61 -0.81 19.16
CA SER A 15 17.00 -0.83 19.60
C SER A 15 17.25 -1.98 20.57
N ALA A 16 18.51 -2.39 20.71
CA ALA A 16 18.91 -3.42 21.69
C ALA A 16 18.58 -3.04 23.14
N ALA A 17 18.48 -1.74 23.44
CA ALA A 17 18.07 -1.21 24.74
C ALA A 17 16.54 -1.16 24.94
N GLY A 18 15.76 -1.59 23.95
CA GLY A 18 14.30 -1.68 24.01
C GLY A 18 13.55 -0.42 23.60
N ALA A 19 14.23 0.69 23.31
CA ALA A 19 13.60 1.87 22.71
C ALA A 19 13.11 1.57 21.29
N ILE A 20 11.89 2.01 20.97
CA ILE A 20 11.29 1.92 19.63
C ILE A 20 11.49 3.28 18.96
N ASP A 21 12.12 3.26 17.79
CA ASP A 21 12.26 4.41 16.91
C ASP A 21 11.40 4.21 15.66
N ARG A 22 10.69 5.25 15.23
CA ARG A 22 9.77 5.18 14.08
C ARG A 22 10.25 6.16 13.02
N GLU A 23 10.59 5.62 11.85
CA GLU A 23 11.10 6.37 10.71
C GLU A 23 10.09 6.30 9.56
N ILE A 24 9.72 7.45 8.99
CA ILE A 24 8.92 7.50 7.76
C ILE A 24 9.85 7.24 6.58
N ILE A 25 9.55 6.21 5.80
CA ILE A 25 10.36 5.78 4.65
C ILE A 25 9.70 6.11 3.30
N LEU A 26 8.40 6.42 3.30
CA LEU A 26 7.67 6.80 2.09
C LEU A 26 6.57 7.81 2.43
N HIS A 27 6.45 8.83 1.58
CA HIS A 27 5.30 9.71 1.50
C HIS A 27 4.55 9.44 0.18
N GLY A 28 3.29 9.05 0.30
CA GLY A 28 2.37 8.92 -0.81
C GLY A 28 1.78 10.27 -1.23
N HIS A 29 0.94 10.22 -2.26
CA HIS A 29 0.24 11.41 -2.73
C HIS A 29 -0.98 11.67 -1.82
N PRO A 30 -1.28 12.91 -1.39
CA PRO A 30 -2.36 13.21 -0.44
C PRO A 30 -3.78 12.94 -0.99
N ARG A 31 -3.89 12.58 -2.27
CA ARG A 31 -5.17 12.30 -2.97
C ARG A 31 -4.99 11.15 -3.95
N PRO A 32 -4.65 9.93 -3.49
CA PRO A 32 -4.33 8.81 -4.37
C PRO A 32 -5.57 8.38 -5.17
N LEU A 33 -6.73 8.31 -4.51
CA LEU A 33 -8.01 7.95 -5.14
C LEU A 33 -8.45 8.93 -6.24
N THR A 34 -8.11 10.23 -6.10
CA THR A 34 -8.37 11.21 -7.17
C THR A 34 -7.52 10.91 -8.40
N LEU A 35 -6.24 10.59 -8.21
CA LEU A 35 -5.35 10.23 -9.32
C LEU A 35 -5.79 8.93 -9.99
N GLU A 36 -6.16 7.91 -9.20
CA GLU A 36 -6.68 6.65 -9.71
C GLU A 36 -7.97 6.83 -10.51
N LEU A 37 -8.90 7.68 -10.03
CA LEU A 37 -10.13 7.98 -10.75
C LEU A 37 -9.85 8.69 -12.08
N MET A 38 -8.93 9.66 -12.09
CA MET A 38 -8.53 10.35 -13.32
C MET A 38 -7.93 9.37 -14.35
N GLU A 39 -7.06 8.48 -13.91
CA GLU A 39 -6.47 7.45 -14.77
C GLU A 39 -7.52 6.47 -15.29
N PHE A 40 -8.45 6.04 -14.43
CA PHE A 40 -9.56 5.19 -14.83
C PHE A 40 -10.41 5.83 -15.93
N LEU A 41 -10.78 7.11 -15.77
CA LEU A 41 -11.55 7.84 -16.78
C LEU A 41 -10.79 7.95 -18.11
N ARG A 42 -9.49 8.21 -18.06
CA ARG A 42 -8.61 8.23 -19.26
C ARG A 42 -8.59 6.87 -19.95
N CYS A 43 -8.43 5.78 -19.20
CA CYS A 43 -8.47 4.42 -19.73
C CYS A 43 -9.81 4.09 -20.40
N VAL A 44 -10.93 4.55 -19.84
CA VAL A 44 -12.27 4.38 -20.45
C VAL A 44 -12.36 5.14 -21.78
N GLU A 45 -11.89 6.39 -21.82
CA GLU A 45 -11.89 7.22 -23.02
C GLU A 45 -11.02 6.61 -24.14
N ASP A 46 -9.80 6.21 -23.81
CA ASP A 46 -8.82 5.64 -24.74
C ASP A 46 -9.06 4.16 -25.06
N ARG A 47 -10.04 3.53 -24.40
CA ARG A 47 -10.31 2.08 -24.43
C ARG A 47 -9.08 1.24 -24.13
N GLN A 48 -8.29 1.67 -23.16
CA GLN A 48 -7.13 0.95 -22.67
C GLN A 48 -7.44 0.26 -21.34
N PRO A 49 -6.82 -0.90 -21.05
CA PRO A 49 -6.91 -1.50 -19.73
C PRO A 49 -6.26 -0.55 -18.69
N PRO A 50 -6.85 -0.40 -17.50
CA PRO A 50 -6.21 0.35 -16.43
C PRO A 50 -5.00 -0.42 -15.88
N LEU A 51 -4.05 0.33 -15.31
CA LEU A 51 -2.87 -0.23 -14.64
C LEU A 51 -3.22 -1.15 -13.46
N SER A 52 -4.36 -0.89 -12.82
CA SER A 52 -4.96 -1.71 -11.78
C SER A 52 -6.43 -1.95 -12.13
N ASP A 53 -6.80 -3.20 -12.43
CA ASP A 53 -8.18 -3.61 -12.77
C ASP A 53 -8.82 -4.53 -11.69
N GLY A 54 -8.16 -4.66 -10.54
CA GLY A 54 -8.61 -5.46 -9.41
C GLY A 54 -8.51 -6.97 -9.58
N ARG A 55 -8.13 -7.51 -10.75
CA ARG A 55 -8.06 -8.96 -10.97
C ARG A 55 -7.03 -9.67 -10.09
N ASP A 56 -5.96 -8.96 -9.75
CA ASP A 56 -4.91 -9.49 -8.89
C ASP A 56 -5.16 -9.23 -7.40
N ALA A 57 -6.22 -8.51 -7.03
CA ALA A 57 -6.51 -8.17 -5.63
C ALA A 57 -6.64 -9.41 -4.75
N LEU A 58 -7.27 -10.48 -5.26
CA LEU A 58 -7.40 -11.74 -4.52
C LEU A 58 -6.04 -12.38 -4.23
N LYS A 59 -5.14 -12.41 -5.22
CA LYS A 59 -3.77 -12.96 -5.05
C LYS A 59 -2.96 -12.15 -4.05
N VAL A 60 -3.14 -10.82 -4.05
CA VAL A 60 -2.48 -9.94 -3.07
C VAL A 60 -2.97 -10.23 -1.65
N ILE A 61 -4.28 -10.42 -1.46
CA ILE A 61 -4.85 -10.79 -0.16
C ILE A 61 -4.29 -12.14 0.30
N GLU A 62 -4.29 -13.17 -0.56
CA GLU A 62 -3.74 -14.49 -0.24
C GLU A 62 -2.25 -14.40 0.17
N LEU A 63 -1.46 -13.57 -0.51
CA LEU A 63 -0.05 -13.36 -0.17
C LEU A 63 0.12 -12.69 1.20
N ILE A 64 -0.68 -11.66 1.48
CA ILE A 64 -0.66 -10.97 2.78
C ILE A 64 -1.03 -11.92 3.91
N GLU A 65 -2.11 -12.69 3.74
CA GLU A 65 -2.56 -13.68 4.71
C GLU A 65 -1.48 -14.74 4.98
N THR A 66 -0.83 -15.23 3.92
CA THR A 66 0.27 -16.20 4.03
C THR A 66 1.45 -15.62 4.80
N ALA A 67 1.87 -14.38 4.49
CA ALA A 67 2.98 -13.72 5.18
C ALA A 67 2.68 -13.48 6.66
N MET A 68 1.45 -13.05 6.98
CA MET A 68 1.01 -12.86 8.36
C MET A 68 0.97 -14.17 9.15
N ALA A 69 0.60 -15.28 8.52
CA ALA A 69 0.62 -16.60 9.15
C ALA A 69 2.05 -17.10 9.43
N SER A 70 3.01 -16.79 8.55
CA SER A 70 4.42 -17.19 8.74
C SER A 70 5.15 -16.43 9.84
N ASP A 71 4.80 -15.16 10.09
CA ASP A 71 5.39 -14.37 11.18
C ASP A 71 4.86 -14.76 12.58
N ALA A 72 3.76 -15.52 12.63
CA ALA A 72 3.14 -16.00 13.87
C ALA A 72 3.67 -17.36 14.35
N ALA A 73 4.55 -18.01 13.58
CA ALA A 73 5.13 -19.33 13.84
C ALA A 73 6.58 -19.26 14.32
#